data_AF-A0A7S0MC59-F1
#
_entry.id   AF-A0A7S0MC59-F1
#
_cell.length_a   1.000
_cell.length_b   1.000
_cell.length_c   1.000
_cell.angle_alpha   90.00
_cell.angle_beta   90.00
_cell.angle_gamma   90.00
#
_symmetry.space_group_name_H-M   'P 1'
#
loop_
_entity.id
_entity.type
_entity.pdbx_description
1 polymer ?
#
loop_
_entity_poly.entity_id
_entity_poly.type
_entity_poly.pdbx_seq_one_letter_code
_entity_poly.pdbx_strand_id
1 'polypeptide(L)'
;AAAAVGFLGEERRQRLAALNETEIWAVAREEETTATVCMEMSLPPWLVELWTGQLCDPTRSHGGLPFSEVQVLAESCNQIPPVTLRVNRLKLGGRTALIEALEQEDVEGAYCRISPWGVVLPR
;
A
#
# COMPACT_ATOMS: atom_id res chain seq x y z
N ALA A 1 9.95 15.76 -8.13
CA ALA A 1 8.60 16.30 -8.38
C ALA A 1 7.70 15.37 -9.23
N ALA A 2 8.19 14.70 -10.29
CA ALA A 2 7.30 14.01 -11.25
C ALA A 2 6.68 12.65 -10.82
N ALA A 3 7.16 12.00 -9.76
CA ALA A 3 6.68 10.66 -9.38
C ALA A 3 5.49 10.66 -8.40
N ALA A 4 5.17 11.80 -7.78
CA ALA A 4 4.18 11.87 -6.69
C ALA A 4 2.73 12.09 -7.16
N VAL A 5 2.49 12.28 -8.47
CA VAL A 5 1.20 12.77 -9.01
C VAL A 5 0.48 11.72 -9.88
N GLY A 6 1.07 10.52 -10.04
CA GLY A 6 0.53 9.47 -10.92
C GLY A 6 -0.80 8.85 -10.45
N PHE A 7 -1.17 9.06 -9.19
CA PHE A 7 -2.31 8.41 -8.54
C PHE A 7 -3.54 9.32 -8.39
N LEU A 8 -3.50 10.54 -8.95
CA LEU A 8 -4.53 11.55 -8.74
C LEU A 8 -5.45 11.64 -9.98
N GLY A 9 -6.77 11.69 -9.73
CA GLY A 9 -7.78 11.92 -10.78
C GLY A 9 -7.51 13.19 -11.60
N GLU A 10 -8.05 13.25 -12.82
CA GLU A 10 -7.81 14.34 -13.80
C GLU A 10 -8.02 15.75 -13.21
N GLU A 11 -9.11 15.92 -12.45
CA GLU A 11 -9.50 17.17 -11.79
C GLU A 11 -8.51 17.56 -10.67
N ARG A 12 -8.03 16.56 -9.92
CA ARG A 12 -7.02 16.70 -8.84
C ARG A 12 -5.66 17.08 -9.41
N ARG A 13 -5.28 16.54 -10.58
CA ARG A 13 -4.05 16.92 -11.30
C ARG A 13 -4.08 18.38 -11.76
N GLN A 14 -5.19 18.84 -12.31
CA GLN A 14 -5.33 20.24 -12.77
C GLN A 14 -5.27 21.23 -11.60
N ARG A 15 -5.91 20.90 -10.47
CA ARG A 15 -5.94 21.76 -9.29
C ARG A 15 -4.57 21.86 -8.59
N LEU A 16 -3.83 20.76 -8.54
CA LEU A 16 -2.46 20.76 -7.99
C LEU A 16 -1.43 21.39 -8.93
N ALA A 17 -1.64 21.33 -10.25
CA ALA A 17 -0.78 21.98 -11.23
C ALA A 17 -0.84 23.52 -11.17
N ALA A 18 -1.88 24.09 -10.56
CA ALA A 18 -2.07 25.52 -10.40
C ALA A 18 -1.48 26.09 -9.10
N LEU A 19 -0.87 25.27 -8.24
CA LEU A 19 -0.37 25.64 -6.91
C LEU A 19 1.16 25.60 -6.87
N ASN A 20 1.80 26.48 -6.09
CA ASN A 20 3.25 26.42 -5.87
C ASN A 20 3.62 25.19 -5.00
N GLU A 21 4.88 24.73 -5.06
CA GLU A 21 5.36 23.54 -4.33
C GLU A 21 5.08 23.60 -2.81
N THR A 22 5.06 24.78 -2.21
CA THR A 22 4.73 24.98 -0.79
C THR A 22 3.22 24.97 -0.51
N GLU A 23 2.40 25.33 -1.49
CA GLU A 23 0.93 25.41 -1.38
C GLU A 23 0.26 24.05 -1.69
N ILE A 24 0.89 23.24 -2.57
CA ILE A 24 0.48 21.87 -2.89
C ILE A 24 0.34 21.04 -1.61
N TRP A 25 1.27 21.17 -0.67
CA TRP A 25 1.24 20.41 0.58
C TRP A 25 0.18 20.90 1.57
N ALA A 26 -0.17 22.19 1.53
CA ALA A 26 -1.23 22.73 2.37
C ALA A 26 -2.62 22.27 1.89
N VAL A 27 -2.86 22.33 0.57
CA VAL A 27 -4.12 21.89 -0.04
C VAL A 27 -4.29 20.38 0.02
N ALA A 28 -3.22 19.60 -0.23
CA ALA A 28 -3.26 18.15 -0.06
C ALA A 28 -3.58 17.74 1.39
N ARG A 29 -3.09 18.51 2.38
CA ARG A 29 -3.37 18.26 3.81
C ARG A 29 -4.75 18.70 4.27
N GLU A 30 -5.38 19.69 3.63
CA GLU A 30 -6.72 20.16 4.00
C GLU A 30 -7.85 19.25 3.47
N GLU A 31 -7.63 18.53 2.37
CA GLU A 31 -8.68 17.69 1.74
C GLU A 31 -8.62 16.20 2.16
N GLU A 32 -7.49 15.76 2.71
CA GLU A 32 -7.28 14.41 3.24
C GLU A 32 -7.88 14.28 4.65
N THR A 33 -9.20 14.12 4.69
CA THR A 33 -9.93 13.87 5.95
C THR A 33 -10.30 12.40 6.07
N THR A 34 -10.51 11.96 7.31
CA THR A 34 -11.08 10.63 7.61
C THR A 34 -12.37 10.40 6.83
N ALA A 35 -13.25 11.41 6.73
CA ALA A 35 -14.51 11.30 6.00
C ALA A 35 -14.31 11.02 4.50
N THR A 36 -13.35 11.71 3.86
CA THR A 36 -12.98 11.48 2.46
C THR A 36 -12.54 10.03 2.26
N VAL A 37 -11.61 9.53 3.08
CA VAL A 37 -11.11 8.15 3.00
C VAL A 37 -12.23 7.12 3.22
N CYS A 38 -13.12 7.36 4.19
CA CYS A 38 -14.25 6.47 4.44
C CYS A 38 -15.16 6.34 3.21
N MET A 39 -15.48 7.47 2.59
CA MET A 39 -16.34 7.52 1.41
C MET A 39 -15.68 6.86 0.20
N GLU A 40 -14.44 7.23 -0.12
CA GLU A 40 -13.72 6.73 -1.30
C GLU A 40 -13.40 5.23 -1.20
N MET A 41 -13.02 4.76 -0.01
CA MET A 41 -12.58 3.38 0.20
C MET A 41 -13.69 2.47 0.74
N SER A 42 -14.91 2.98 0.91
CA SER A 42 -16.04 2.24 1.50
C SER A 42 -15.70 1.60 2.85
N LEU A 43 -14.95 2.33 3.69
CA LEU A 43 -14.51 1.88 5.01
C LEU A 43 -15.35 2.52 6.11
N PRO A 44 -15.56 1.81 7.24
CA PRO A 44 -16.30 2.38 8.37
C PRO A 44 -15.46 3.47 9.09
N PRO A 45 -16.08 4.59 9.53
CA PRO A 45 -15.38 5.71 10.17
C PRO A 45 -14.47 5.32 11.34
N TRP A 46 -14.96 4.46 12.23
CA TRP A 46 -14.22 4.04 13.41
C TRP A 46 -12.86 3.39 13.07
N LEU A 47 -12.77 2.72 11.92
CA LEU A 47 -11.55 2.03 11.49
C LEU A 47 -10.50 3.03 10.99
N VAL A 48 -10.94 4.02 10.19
CA VAL A 48 -10.06 5.06 9.66
C VAL A 48 -9.59 5.96 10.80
N GLU A 49 -10.46 6.34 11.74
CA GLU A 49 -10.09 7.10 12.94
C GLU A 49 -9.06 6.35 13.80
N LEU A 50 -9.25 5.03 13.98
CA LEU A 50 -8.29 4.19 14.69
C LEU A 50 -6.92 4.21 14.02
N TRP A 51 -6.86 4.06 12.69
CA TRP A 51 -5.61 4.10 11.95
C TRP A 51 -4.95 5.47 12.01
N THR A 52 -5.72 6.56 11.87
CA THR A 52 -5.19 7.92 12.04
C THR A 52 -4.58 8.09 13.42
N GLY A 53 -5.27 7.65 14.48
CA GLY A 53 -4.76 7.73 15.85
C GLY A 53 -3.55 6.83 16.12
N GLN A 54 -3.35 5.74 15.37
CA GLN A 54 -2.18 4.87 15.53
C GLN A 54 -0.98 5.33 14.70
N LEU A 55 -1.21 5.73 13.45
CA LEU A 55 -0.15 6.05 12.50
C LEU A 55 0.32 7.49 12.64
N CYS A 56 -0.60 8.44 12.81
CA CYS A 56 -0.29 9.87 12.79
C CYS A 56 0.07 10.43 14.17
N ASP A 57 -0.25 9.74 15.26
CA ASP A 57 0.10 10.17 16.61
C ASP A 57 1.63 10.06 16.83
N PRO A 58 2.34 11.20 17.03
CA PRO A 58 3.78 11.21 17.22
C PRO A 58 4.25 10.41 18.43
N THR A 59 3.38 10.24 19.44
CA THR A 59 3.66 9.50 20.66
C THR A 59 3.54 7.98 20.49
N ARG A 60 2.92 7.51 19.40
CA ARG A 60 2.64 6.08 19.15
C ARG A 60 3.44 5.47 18.00
N SER A 61 3.76 6.25 16.96
CA SER A 61 4.39 5.74 15.73
C SER A 61 5.66 6.48 15.37
N HIS A 62 6.79 6.17 16.02
CA HIS A 62 8.13 6.62 15.63
C HIS A 62 8.26 8.11 15.16
N GLY A 63 7.52 9.04 15.79
CA GLY A 63 7.49 10.46 15.40
C GLY A 63 6.27 10.94 14.60
N GLY A 64 5.33 10.04 14.28
CA GLY A 64 4.08 10.31 13.58
C GLY A 64 4.26 10.22 12.07
N LEU A 65 3.43 9.42 11.42
CA LEU A 65 3.36 9.31 9.97
C LEU A 65 2.38 10.35 9.39
N PRO A 66 2.61 10.83 8.15
CA PRO A 66 1.65 11.70 7.50
C PRO A 66 0.31 10.98 7.27
N PHE A 67 -0.78 11.75 7.23
CA PHE A 67 -2.13 11.19 7.01
C PHE A 67 -2.24 10.40 5.70
N SER A 68 -1.45 10.74 4.69
CA SER A 68 -1.35 10.00 3.43
C SER A 68 -1.06 8.50 3.62
N GLU A 69 -0.38 8.09 4.70
CA GLU A 69 -0.17 6.67 5.02
C GLU A 69 -1.46 5.94 5.42
N VAL A 70 -2.42 6.65 6.03
CA VAL A 70 -3.76 6.11 6.31
C VAL A 70 -4.50 5.85 5.00
N GLN A 71 -4.38 6.75 4.03
CA GLN A 71 -4.94 6.57 2.70
C GLN A 71 -4.30 5.38 1.97
N VAL A 72 -2.96 5.27 1.97
CA VAL A 72 -2.25 4.13 1.37
C VAL A 72 -2.68 2.80 2.02
N LEU A 73 -2.83 2.78 3.34
CA LEU A 73 -3.33 1.60 4.05
C LEU A 73 -4.76 1.25 3.60
N ALA A 74 -5.66 2.24 3.56
CA ALA A 74 -7.03 2.05 3.13
C ALA A 74 -7.13 1.54 1.68
N GLU A 75 -6.34 2.09 0.77
CA GLU A 75 -6.24 1.64 -0.62
C GLU A 75 -5.75 0.18 -0.68
N SER A 76 -4.76 -0.19 0.13
CA SER A 76 -4.22 -1.55 0.18
C SER A 76 -5.24 -2.58 0.66
N CYS A 77 -6.14 -2.20 1.57
CA CYS A 77 -7.21 -3.07 2.05
C CYS A 77 -8.22 -3.45 0.96
N ASN A 78 -8.40 -2.59 -0.04
CA ASN A 78 -9.30 -2.83 -1.17
C ASN A 78 -8.62 -3.54 -2.35
N GLN A 79 -7.31 -3.80 -2.25
CA GLN A 79 -6.62 -4.62 -3.23
C GLN A 79 -6.80 -6.10 -2.89
N ILE A 80 -7.07 -6.93 -3.90
CA ILE A 80 -7.06 -8.38 -3.70
C ILE A 80 -5.64 -8.74 -3.21
N PRO A 81 -5.47 -9.57 -2.17
CA PRO A 81 -4.15 -9.89 -1.63
C PRO A 81 -3.31 -10.74 -2.59
N PRO A 82 -1.98 -10.56 -2.63
CA PRO A 82 -1.11 -11.41 -3.42
C PRO A 82 -1.16 -12.85 -2.89
N VAL A 83 -1.16 -13.84 -3.80
CA VAL A 83 -1.08 -15.24 -3.41
C VAL A 83 0.36 -15.54 -3.03
N THR A 84 0.58 -15.98 -1.80
CA THR A 84 1.90 -16.31 -1.29
C THR A 84 1.95 -17.74 -0.80
N LEU A 85 3.02 -18.44 -1.17
CA LEU A 85 3.29 -19.82 -0.79
C LEU A 85 4.43 -19.84 0.22
N ARG A 86 4.26 -20.58 1.31
CA ARG A 86 5.34 -20.87 2.25
C ARG A 86 6.02 -22.18 1.87
N VAL A 87 7.31 -22.12 1.60
CA VAL A 87 8.11 -23.29 1.26
C VAL A 87 8.28 -24.19 2.48
N ASN A 88 7.94 -25.47 2.33
CA ASN A 88 8.31 -26.50 3.31
C ASN A 88 9.74 -26.99 3.05
N ARG A 89 10.69 -26.43 3.80
CA ARG A 89 12.13 -26.68 3.66
C ARG A 89 12.56 -28.13 3.88
N LEU A 90 11.74 -28.93 4.57
CA LEU A 90 12.07 -30.34 4.84
C LEU A 90 11.75 -31.24 3.64
N LYS A 91 10.85 -30.79 2.77
CA LYS A 91 10.42 -31.55 1.58
C LYS A 91 11.00 -30.99 0.29
N LEU A 92 11.07 -29.66 0.20
CA LEU A 92 11.61 -28.93 -0.94
C LEU A 92 12.96 -28.35 -0.54
N GLY A 93 13.97 -28.52 -1.40
CA GLY A 93 15.36 -28.07 -1.19
C GLY A 93 15.53 -26.55 -1.06
N GLY A 94 14.44 -25.78 -1.13
CA GLY A 94 14.42 -24.34 -0.92
C GLY A 94 13.35 -23.65 -1.77
N ARG A 95 13.33 -22.32 -1.70
CA ARG A 95 12.44 -21.48 -2.50
C ARG A 95 12.76 -21.52 -3.99
N THR A 96 14.03 -21.69 -4.35
CA THR A 96 14.47 -21.82 -5.75
C THR A 96 13.91 -23.08 -6.38
N ALA A 97 13.98 -24.23 -5.68
CA ALA A 97 13.40 -25.48 -6.13
C ALA A 97 11.87 -25.41 -6.29
N LEU A 98 11.17 -24.63 -5.47
CA LEU A 98 9.73 -24.41 -5.65
C LEU A 98 9.44 -23.56 -6.90
N ILE A 99 10.23 -22.50 -7.15
CA ILE A 99 10.05 -21.67 -8.36
C ILE A 99 10.32 -22.51 -9.62
N GLU A 100 11.40 -23.28 -9.64
CA GLU A 100 11.70 -24.19 -10.76
C GLU A 100 10.57 -25.21 -11.00
N ALA A 101 9.96 -25.74 -9.93
CA ALA A 101 8.82 -26.65 -10.03
C ALA A 101 7.55 -25.94 -10.54
N LEU A 102 7.33 -24.67 -10.17
CA LEU A 102 6.21 -23.88 -10.68
C LEU A 102 6.39 -23.56 -12.17
N GLU A 103 7.61 -23.20 -12.60
CA GLU A 103 7.93 -22.93 -14.00
C GLU A 103 7.71 -24.17 -14.90
N GLN A 104 7.97 -25.37 -14.38
CA GLN A 104 7.67 -26.63 -15.09
C GLN A 104 6.17 -26.85 -15.33
N GLU A 105 5.32 -26.26 -14.50
CA GLU A 105 3.86 -26.33 -14.59
C GLU A 105 3.26 -25.08 -15.29
N ASP A 106 4.09 -24.27 -15.96
CA ASP A 106 3.70 -23.02 -16.61
C ASP A 106 3.09 -21.99 -15.63
N VAL A 107 3.56 -22.02 -14.38
CA VAL A 107 3.19 -21.06 -13.34
C VAL A 107 4.40 -20.21 -12.98
N GLU A 108 4.27 -18.90 -13.11
CA GLU A 108 5.33 -17.99 -12.69
C GLU A 108 5.42 -17.91 -11.14
N GLY A 109 6.64 -17.80 -10.62
CA GLY A 109 6.90 -17.64 -9.19
C GLY A 109 8.01 -16.64 -8.93
N ALA A 110 7.80 -15.73 -7.97
CA ALA A 110 8.78 -14.71 -7.59
C ALA A 110 9.19 -14.83 -6.12
N TYR A 111 10.37 -14.35 -5.78
CA TYR A 111 10.81 -14.30 -4.38
C TYR A 111 9.98 -13.32 -3.55
N CYS A 112 9.51 -13.75 -2.39
CA CYS A 112 8.91 -12.84 -1.42
C CYS A 112 9.99 -11.94 -0.81
N ARG A 113 9.75 -10.62 -0.81
CA ARG A 113 10.68 -9.62 -0.24
C ARG A 113 10.76 -9.69 1.29
N ILE A 114 9.66 -10.05 1.94
CA ILE A 114 9.52 -9.99 3.41
C ILE A 114 9.92 -11.33 4.05
N SER A 115 9.57 -12.46 3.43
CA SER A 115 9.81 -13.78 3.99
C SER A 115 10.90 -14.51 3.20
N PRO A 116 11.99 -14.98 3.85
CA PRO A 116 13.04 -15.74 3.17
C PRO A 116 12.54 -17.09 2.64
N TRP A 117 11.37 -17.56 3.07
CA TRP A 117 10.76 -18.82 2.64
C TRP A 117 9.43 -18.62 1.91
N GLY A 118 9.13 -17.38 1.52
CA GLY A 118 7.97 -17.04 0.73
C GLY A 118 8.28 -17.05 -0.76
N VAL A 119 7.36 -17.64 -1.53
CA VAL A 119 7.24 -17.43 -2.98
C VAL A 119 5.93 -16.69 -3.22
N VAL A 120 5.94 -15.70 -4.09
CA VAL A 120 4.76 -14.94 -4.50
C VAL A 120 4.38 -15.41 -5.89
N LEU A 121 3.10 -15.68 -6.12
CA LEU A 121 2.59 -15.96 -7.46
C LEU A 121 2.15 -14.62 -8.09
N PRO A 122 2.61 -14.29 -9.30
CA PRO A 122 2.09 -13.15 -10.03
C PRO A 122 0.65 -13.43 -10.45
N ARG A 123 -0.07 -12.35 -10.78
CA ARG A 123 -1.42 -12.43 -11.33
C ARG A 123 -1.40 -12.29 -12.83
#